data_AF-A0A0W1QI95-F1
#
_entry.id   AF-A0A0W1QI95-F1
#
_cell.length_a   1.000
_cell.length_b   1.000
_cell.length_c   1.000
_cell.angle_alpha   90.00
_cell.angle_beta   90.00
_cell.angle_gamma   90.00
#
_symmetry.space_group_name_H-M   'P 1'
#
loop_
_entity.id
_entity.type
_entity.pdbx_description
1 polymer ?
#
loop_
_entity_poly.entity_id
_entity_poly.type
_entity_poly.pdbx_seq_one_letter_code
_entity_poly.pdbx_strand_id
1 'polypeptide(L)'
;MRRASALALASLVALSVAGCTTAARPAFSPLPTASVVARAETQAVRTANADAADDPAIWRNPANPAASLIVGTDKQAGLYVYDLQGRQRAFLNAGRVNNVDLRDLGAAGILVAASDRNDPANAMLALFRLDPATATLTPLGKVSAGPGEAYGACLYRTDQALYAFNVLKDGTIRQVALDLTGAAPKSTLVRTMKLATQSEGCVVDPRTHRLYVAEEDVGLWRFDARPEGSTQPIRVAAADGQGIVADAEGVAIAAEGPDDGGYLLVSSQGDNAYAVYRLADDAYVGRFRVGAGTFGSTEQTDGIELMVGDFGPAFPGGLFIAQDGINPPAAQNFKLTAWGDIKAALGLR
;
A
#
# COMPACT_ATOMS: atom_id res chain seq x y z
N MET A 1 49.13 10.49 -74.12
CA MET A 1 49.37 10.97 -72.74
C MET A 1 48.13 11.71 -72.25
N ARG A 2 47.80 11.54 -70.95
CA ARG A 2 46.78 12.25 -70.13
C ARG A 2 45.35 11.65 -70.07
N ARG A 3 45.28 10.58 -69.24
CA ARG A 3 44.36 10.31 -68.11
C ARG A 3 42.87 10.65 -68.26
N ALA A 4 42.06 9.60 -68.38
CA ALA A 4 40.66 9.58 -67.95
C ALA A 4 40.62 9.58 -66.40
N SER A 5 39.83 10.49 -65.81
CA SER A 5 39.59 10.54 -64.37
C SER A 5 38.17 10.05 -64.11
N ALA A 6 38.05 8.94 -63.38
CA ALA A 6 36.79 8.39 -62.90
C ALA A 6 36.24 9.26 -61.77
N LEU A 7 34.99 9.73 -61.90
CA LEU A 7 34.23 10.29 -60.79
C LEU A 7 33.68 9.12 -59.95
N ALA A 8 34.23 8.92 -58.76
CA ALA A 8 33.65 8.05 -57.74
C ALA A 8 32.56 8.82 -56.99
N LEU A 9 31.30 8.41 -57.15
CA LEU A 9 30.19 8.88 -56.33
C LEU A 9 30.31 8.21 -54.94
N ALA A 10 30.72 8.97 -53.94
CA ALA A 10 30.68 8.53 -52.55
C ALA A 10 29.28 8.79 -51.99
N SER A 11 28.46 7.74 -51.92
CA SER A 11 27.16 7.76 -51.26
C SER A 11 27.36 7.82 -49.74
N LEU A 12 27.14 8.99 -49.14
CA LEU A 12 27.05 9.14 -47.68
C LEU A 12 25.78 8.45 -47.19
N VAL A 13 25.91 7.27 -46.60
CA VAL A 13 24.85 6.63 -45.82
C VAL A 13 24.84 7.32 -44.45
N ALA A 14 23.86 8.19 -44.22
CA ALA A 14 23.59 8.74 -42.90
C ALA A 14 22.98 7.65 -42.02
N LEU A 15 23.78 7.07 -41.11
CA LEU A 15 23.26 6.26 -40.01
C LEU A 15 22.52 7.19 -39.04
N SER A 16 21.19 7.21 -39.13
CA SER A 16 20.32 7.77 -38.11
C SER A 16 20.35 6.86 -36.88
N VAL A 17 21.21 7.18 -35.92
CA VAL A 17 21.14 6.62 -34.57
C VAL A 17 19.89 7.18 -33.91
N ALA A 18 18.78 6.45 -34.01
CA ALA A 18 17.60 6.68 -33.19
C ALA A 18 17.97 6.31 -31.75
N GLY A 19 18.57 7.26 -31.03
CA GLY A 19 18.69 7.15 -29.58
C GLY A 19 17.28 7.10 -29.01
N CYS A 20 16.87 5.94 -28.50
CA CYS A 20 15.76 5.85 -27.57
C CYS A 20 16.16 6.66 -26.34
N THR A 21 15.81 7.94 -26.33
CA THR A 21 15.85 8.74 -25.12
C THR A 21 14.76 8.18 -24.23
N THR A 22 15.11 7.28 -23.30
CA THR A 22 14.29 7.09 -22.12
C THR A 22 14.16 8.46 -21.48
N ALA A 23 12.99 9.08 -21.60
CA ALA A 23 12.75 10.38 -20.98
C ALA A 23 13.08 10.23 -19.49
N ALA A 24 13.96 11.09 -18.97
CA ALA A 24 14.32 11.06 -17.57
C ALA A 24 13.02 11.19 -16.74
N ARG A 25 12.77 10.24 -15.85
CA ARG A 25 11.62 10.32 -14.94
C ARG A 25 11.78 11.59 -14.09
N PRO A 26 10.73 12.42 -13.95
CA PRO A 26 10.82 13.63 -13.15
C PRO A 26 11.09 13.25 -11.70
N ALA A 27 12.11 13.86 -11.09
CA ALA A 27 12.46 13.60 -9.69
C ALA A 27 11.44 14.18 -8.69
N PHE A 28 10.59 15.12 -9.14
CA PHE A 28 9.55 15.74 -8.34
C PHE A 28 8.35 16.11 -9.20
N SER A 29 7.16 16.05 -8.60
CA SER A 29 5.96 16.60 -9.21
C SER A 29 6.02 18.13 -9.32
N PRO A 30 5.52 18.72 -10.42
CA PRO A 30 5.37 20.17 -10.53
C PRO A 30 4.10 20.70 -9.87
N LEU A 31 3.19 19.82 -9.39
CA LEU A 31 1.95 20.24 -8.75
C LEU A 31 2.21 20.80 -7.34
N PRO A 32 1.38 21.73 -6.84
CA PRO A 32 1.45 22.17 -5.46
C PRO A 32 1.31 21.00 -4.48
N THR A 33 2.27 20.87 -3.57
CA THR A 33 2.30 19.83 -2.54
C THR A 33 2.27 20.46 -1.16
N ALA A 34 1.17 20.23 -0.43
CA ALA A 34 1.05 20.68 0.95
C ALA A 34 2.02 19.92 1.87
N SER A 35 2.38 20.50 3.01
CA SER A 35 3.22 19.83 4.01
C SER A 35 2.45 19.70 5.32
N VAL A 36 2.46 18.49 5.87
CA VAL A 36 2.05 18.18 7.25
C VAL A 36 3.25 17.63 8.01
N VAL A 37 3.11 17.40 9.31
CA VAL A 37 4.15 16.81 10.14
C VAL A 37 3.59 15.61 10.90
N ALA A 38 4.44 14.62 11.15
CA ALA A 38 4.10 13.51 12.02
C ALA A 38 3.90 13.98 13.47
N ARG A 39 2.99 13.31 14.17
CA ARG A 39 2.66 13.55 15.59
C ARG A 39 3.17 12.45 16.51
N ALA A 40 3.55 11.31 15.95
CA ALA A 40 4.28 10.23 16.61
C ALA A 40 5.00 9.40 15.53
N GLU A 41 5.86 8.49 15.98
CA GLU A 41 6.48 7.46 15.15
C GLU A 41 6.57 6.15 15.92
N THR A 42 6.61 5.02 15.22
CA THR A 42 6.87 3.73 15.85
C THR A 42 8.33 3.57 16.24
N GLN A 43 8.59 2.74 17.25
CA GLN A 43 9.90 2.15 17.42
C GLN A 43 10.30 1.46 16.11
N ALA A 44 11.55 1.66 15.71
CA ALA A 44 12.09 1.10 14.47
C ALA A 44 12.01 -0.43 14.46
N VAL A 45 11.87 -0.98 13.26
CA VAL A 45 11.95 -2.44 13.08
C VAL A 45 13.35 -2.94 13.45
N ARG A 46 13.46 -4.21 13.82
CA ARG A 46 14.73 -4.83 14.24
C ARG A 46 15.73 -4.97 13.12
N THR A 47 15.27 -5.07 11.88
CA THR A 47 16.14 -5.33 10.72
C THR A 47 16.77 -4.00 10.29
N ALA A 48 18.00 -3.77 10.75
CA ALA A 48 18.75 -2.56 10.46
C ALA A 48 19.48 -2.65 9.11
N ASN A 49 19.73 -1.48 8.50
CA ASN A 49 20.49 -1.33 7.25
C ASN A 49 19.93 -2.16 6.08
N ALA A 50 18.62 -2.34 6.05
CA ALA A 50 17.91 -3.04 4.99
C ALA A 50 16.56 -2.37 4.73
N ASP A 51 16.04 -2.61 3.54
CA ASP A 51 14.65 -2.35 3.18
C ASP A 51 13.76 -3.41 3.87
N ALA A 52 13.07 -2.97 4.93
CA ALA A 52 12.51 -3.80 5.98
C ALA A 52 11.10 -3.39 6.41
N ALA A 53 10.89 -2.22 7.01
CA ALA A 53 9.54 -1.80 7.37
C ALA A 53 8.76 -1.55 6.07
N ASP A 54 7.51 -2.04 5.96
CA ASP A 54 6.85 -2.04 4.66
C ASP A 54 5.41 -1.51 4.76
N ASP A 55 4.52 -2.21 5.46
CA ASP A 55 3.09 -1.94 5.41
C ASP A 55 2.44 -1.89 6.80
N PRO A 56 1.63 -0.86 7.10
CA PRO A 56 0.85 -0.77 8.31
C PRO A 56 -0.62 -1.21 8.13
N ALA A 57 -1.24 -1.70 9.20
CA ALA A 57 -2.69 -1.89 9.31
C ALA A 57 -3.19 -1.40 10.68
N ILE A 58 -4.39 -0.79 10.72
CA ILE A 58 -4.93 -0.16 11.94
C ILE A 58 -6.09 -0.97 12.50
N TRP A 59 -5.98 -1.41 13.75
CA TRP A 59 -7.14 -1.83 14.54
C TRP A 59 -7.58 -0.72 15.48
N ARG A 60 -8.75 -0.13 15.21
CA ARG A 60 -9.37 0.84 16.10
C ARG A 60 -10.10 0.14 17.24
N ASN A 61 -9.72 0.48 18.47
CA ASN A 61 -10.42 0.03 19.65
C ASN A 61 -11.72 0.84 19.85
N PRO A 62 -12.92 0.26 19.67
CA PRO A 62 -14.17 1.01 19.77
C PRO A 62 -14.51 1.44 21.20
N ALA A 63 -14.02 0.72 22.21
CA ALA A 63 -14.31 1.00 23.62
C ALA A 63 -13.33 2.01 24.23
N ASN A 64 -12.09 2.04 23.74
CA ASN A 64 -11.07 2.99 24.16
C ASN A 64 -10.19 3.37 22.96
N PRO A 65 -10.57 4.39 22.18
CA PRO A 65 -9.86 4.78 20.96
C PRO A 65 -8.36 5.04 21.11
N ALA A 66 -7.93 5.55 22.26
CA ALA A 66 -6.51 5.79 22.56
C ALA A 66 -5.70 4.50 22.76
N ALA A 67 -6.37 3.37 22.99
CA ALA A 67 -5.79 2.02 23.10
C ALA A 67 -5.95 1.21 21.79
N SER A 68 -6.10 1.89 20.66
CA SER A 68 -6.01 1.27 19.34
C SER A 68 -4.60 0.72 19.08
N LEU A 69 -4.49 -0.22 18.15
CA LEU A 69 -3.25 -0.92 17.85
C LEU A 69 -2.92 -0.80 16.37
N ILE A 70 -1.63 -0.88 16.07
CA ILE A 70 -1.08 -0.89 14.72
C ILE A 70 -0.39 -2.23 14.53
N VAL A 71 -0.65 -2.90 13.42
CA VAL A 71 0.17 -4.02 12.95
C VAL A 71 1.07 -3.50 11.85
N GLY A 72 2.36 -3.75 11.93
CA GLY A 72 3.32 -3.34 10.90
C GLY A 72 4.17 -4.52 10.44
N THR A 73 4.48 -4.59 9.16
CA THR A 73 5.36 -5.61 8.61
C THR A 73 6.82 -5.16 8.64
N ASP A 74 7.70 -6.13 8.91
CA ASP A 74 9.12 -6.10 8.57
C ASP A 74 9.32 -7.22 7.54
N LYS A 75 9.47 -6.86 6.26
CA LYS A 75 9.52 -7.81 5.14
C LYS A 75 10.70 -8.76 5.13
N GLN A 76 11.63 -8.56 6.06
CA GLN A 76 12.76 -9.44 6.31
C GLN A 76 12.57 -10.36 7.53
N ALA A 77 11.54 -10.15 8.37
CA ALA A 77 11.44 -10.83 9.66
C ALA A 77 10.04 -11.25 10.14
N GLY A 78 9.00 -10.40 10.00
CA GLY A 78 7.69 -10.74 10.56
C GLY A 78 6.77 -9.55 10.82
N LEU A 79 5.92 -9.68 11.86
CA LEU A 79 4.90 -8.70 12.21
C LEU A 79 5.16 -8.08 13.58
N TYR A 80 5.00 -6.77 13.67
CA TYR A 80 5.00 -6.01 14.91
C TYR A 80 3.57 -5.63 15.29
N VAL A 81 3.33 -5.51 16.59
CA VAL A 81 2.16 -4.81 17.12
C VAL A 81 2.66 -3.60 17.90
N TYR A 82 2.15 -2.42 17.57
CA TYR A 82 2.47 -1.15 18.24
C TYR A 82 1.23 -0.54 18.88
N ASP A 83 1.44 0.27 19.93
CA ASP A 83 0.43 1.23 20.40
C ASP A 83 0.49 2.56 19.62
N LEU A 84 -0.47 3.46 19.86
CA LEU A 84 -0.51 4.77 19.19
C LEU A 84 0.59 5.74 19.62
N GLN A 85 1.40 5.41 20.63
CA GLN A 85 2.62 6.14 20.97
C GLN A 85 3.85 5.54 20.29
N GLY A 86 3.65 4.53 19.44
CA GLY A 86 4.68 3.86 18.68
C GLY A 86 5.47 2.83 19.46
N ARG A 87 5.10 2.49 20.70
CA ARG A 87 5.84 1.47 21.46
C ARG A 87 5.51 0.09 20.92
N GLN A 88 6.55 -0.70 20.68
CA GLN A 88 6.38 -2.11 20.36
C GLN A 88 5.75 -2.83 21.56
N ARG A 89 4.60 -3.46 21.31
CA ARG A 89 3.87 -4.28 22.28
C ARG A 89 4.18 -5.75 22.11
N ALA A 90 4.30 -6.19 20.86
CA ALA A 90 4.67 -7.55 20.52
C ALA A 90 5.43 -7.60 19.19
N PHE A 91 6.16 -8.68 19.00
CA PHE A 91 6.72 -9.08 17.72
C PHE A 91 6.46 -10.57 17.51
N LEU A 92 6.03 -10.94 16.30
CA LEU A 92 5.85 -12.31 15.86
C LEU A 92 6.76 -12.55 14.66
N ASN A 93 7.68 -13.51 14.78
CA ASN A 93 8.46 -13.95 13.63
C ASN A 93 7.54 -14.72 12.66
N ALA A 94 7.38 -14.19 11.45
CA ALA A 94 6.60 -14.80 10.37
C ALA A 94 7.46 -14.98 9.10
N GLY A 95 8.76 -14.71 9.19
CA GLY A 95 9.67 -14.68 8.05
C GLY A 95 9.34 -13.52 7.10
N ARG A 96 9.40 -13.79 5.80
CA ARG A 96 9.27 -12.78 4.75
C ARG A 96 7.80 -12.48 4.42
N VAL A 97 7.07 -11.87 5.35
CA VAL A 97 5.72 -11.34 5.09
C VAL A 97 5.81 -9.92 4.53
N ASN A 98 5.01 -9.54 3.54
CA ASN A 98 5.18 -8.25 2.84
C ASN A 98 4.16 -7.19 3.29
N ASN A 99 2.94 -7.24 2.77
CA ASN A 99 1.83 -6.37 3.15
C ASN A 99 0.95 -7.02 4.22
N VAL A 100 0.21 -6.20 4.96
CA VAL A 100 -0.70 -6.66 6.00
C VAL A 100 -2.02 -5.88 5.96
N ASP A 101 -3.12 -6.58 6.13
CA ASP A 101 -4.43 -5.96 6.35
C ASP A 101 -5.17 -6.73 7.45
N LEU A 102 -6.15 -6.09 8.09
CA LEU A 102 -6.90 -6.67 9.19
C LEU A 102 -8.40 -6.39 9.11
N ARG A 103 -9.21 -7.30 9.66
CA ARG A 103 -10.67 -7.11 9.79
C ARG A 103 -11.13 -7.57 11.17
N ASP A 104 -11.83 -6.69 11.87
CA ASP A 104 -12.53 -7.07 13.10
C ASP A 104 -13.79 -7.87 12.73
N LEU A 105 -13.81 -9.15 13.10
CA LEU A 105 -14.91 -10.08 12.83
C LEU A 105 -15.92 -10.16 13.98
N GLY A 106 -15.86 -9.24 14.95
CA GLY A 106 -16.71 -9.23 16.13
C GLY A 106 -16.41 -10.41 17.05
N ALA A 107 -17.41 -11.25 17.31
CA ALA A 107 -17.24 -12.42 18.19
C ALA A 107 -16.20 -13.42 17.66
N ALA A 108 -15.95 -13.45 16.35
CA ALA A 108 -14.90 -14.28 15.75
C ALA A 108 -13.49 -13.68 15.91
N GLY A 109 -13.36 -12.49 16.50
CA GLY A 109 -12.10 -11.82 16.80
C GLY A 109 -11.50 -11.03 15.62
N ILE A 110 -10.32 -10.47 15.82
CA ILE A 110 -9.66 -9.60 14.83
C ILE A 110 -8.71 -10.44 13.97
N LEU A 111 -9.08 -10.66 12.72
CA LEU A 111 -8.21 -11.33 11.75
C LEU A 111 -7.15 -10.36 11.27
N VAL A 112 -5.91 -10.83 11.20
CA VAL A 112 -4.81 -10.19 10.49
C VAL A 112 -4.35 -11.14 9.40
N ALA A 113 -4.18 -10.64 8.18
CA ALA A 113 -3.67 -11.40 7.04
C ALA A 113 -2.48 -10.67 6.44
N ALA A 114 -1.41 -11.40 6.16
CA ALA A 114 -0.24 -10.87 5.47
C ALA A 114 0.12 -11.73 4.26
N SER A 115 0.57 -11.10 3.18
CA SER A 115 1.19 -11.83 2.06
C SER A 115 2.48 -12.48 2.53
N ASP A 116 2.73 -13.72 2.10
CA ASP A 116 3.86 -14.53 2.56
C ASP A 116 4.77 -14.93 1.39
N ARG A 117 6.01 -14.42 1.42
CA ARG A 117 7.08 -14.57 0.43
C ARG A 117 8.17 -15.55 0.86
N ASN A 118 7.93 -16.36 1.89
CA ASN A 118 8.92 -17.35 2.33
C ASN A 118 9.18 -18.43 1.26
N ASP A 119 8.21 -18.67 0.36
CA ASP A 119 8.36 -19.47 -0.85
C ASP A 119 7.96 -18.65 -2.09
N PRO A 120 8.92 -18.07 -2.82
CA PRO A 120 8.62 -17.23 -3.99
C PRO A 120 7.95 -17.98 -5.16
N ALA A 121 7.92 -19.32 -5.15
CA ALA A 121 7.24 -20.09 -6.17
C ALA A 121 5.76 -20.32 -5.84
N ASN A 122 5.35 -20.17 -4.57
CA ASN A 122 4.01 -20.49 -4.09
C ASN A 122 3.48 -19.37 -3.20
N ALA A 123 2.64 -18.51 -3.78
CA ALA A 123 2.01 -17.40 -3.09
C ALA A 123 1.08 -17.94 -1.97
N MET A 124 1.32 -17.43 -0.77
CA MET A 124 0.57 -17.78 0.43
C MET A 124 0.08 -16.51 1.13
N LEU A 125 -1.00 -16.66 1.89
CA LEU A 125 -1.42 -15.69 2.90
C LEU A 125 -1.20 -16.31 4.28
N ALA A 126 -0.42 -15.64 5.11
CA ALA A 126 -0.27 -15.99 6.52
C ALA A 126 -1.37 -15.30 7.33
N LEU A 127 -2.09 -16.07 8.14
CA LEU A 127 -3.25 -15.62 8.90
C LEU A 127 -2.98 -15.67 10.40
N PHE A 128 -3.40 -14.63 11.10
CA PHE A 128 -3.19 -14.46 12.53
C PHE A 128 -4.45 -13.92 13.22
N ARG A 129 -4.53 -14.11 14.53
CA ARG A 129 -5.50 -13.48 15.41
C ARG A 129 -4.79 -12.40 16.22
N LEU A 130 -5.28 -11.16 16.15
CA LEU A 130 -4.87 -10.11 17.08
C LEU A 130 -5.71 -10.21 18.36
N ASP A 131 -5.03 -10.36 19.50
CA ASP A 131 -5.63 -10.21 20.82
C ASP A 131 -5.44 -8.75 21.28
N PRO A 132 -6.52 -7.95 21.39
CA PRO A 132 -6.41 -6.55 21.76
C PRO A 132 -6.15 -6.33 23.26
N ALA A 133 -6.39 -7.32 24.12
CA ALA A 133 -6.14 -7.22 25.55
C ALA A 133 -4.65 -7.36 25.87
N THR A 134 -3.97 -8.30 25.19
CA THR A 134 -2.53 -8.53 25.36
C THR A 134 -1.68 -7.81 24.32
N ALA A 135 -2.30 -7.29 23.24
CA ALA A 135 -1.63 -6.72 22.07
C ALA A 135 -0.65 -7.70 21.39
N THR A 136 -1.03 -8.98 21.30
CA THR A 136 -0.22 -10.05 20.70
C THR A 136 -0.90 -10.69 19.49
N LEU A 137 -0.11 -11.24 18.58
CA LEU A 137 -0.59 -12.04 17.45
C LEU A 137 -0.44 -13.54 17.73
N THR A 138 -1.48 -14.32 17.40
CA THR A 138 -1.43 -15.79 17.42
C THR A 138 -1.60 -16.32 16.00
N PRO A 139 -0.71 -17.20 15.49
CA PRO A 139 -0.89 -17.82 14.18
C PRO A 139 -2.17 -18.65 14.08
N LEU A 140 -2.92 -18.47 12.99
CA LEU A 140 -4.06 -19.33 12.62
C LEU A 140 -3.65 -20.36 11.55
N GLY A 141 -2.66 -20.04 10.73
CA GLY A 141 -2.15 -20.91 9.68
C GLY A 141 -1.81 -20.13 8.42
N LYS A 142 -1.52 -20.86 7.34
CA LYS A 142 -1.27 -20.29 6.00
C LYS A 142 -2.27 -20.90 5.03
N VAL A 143 -2.72 -20.10 4.08
CA VAL A 143 -3.61 -20.55 3.01
C VAL A 143 -3.01 -20.22 1.65
N SER A 144 -3.21 -21.11 0.68
CA SER A 144 -2.64 -20.93 -0.65
C SER A 144 -3.41 -19.87 -1.44
N ALA A 145 -2.66 -18.99 -2.11
CA ALA A 145 -3.14 -18.16 -3.19
C ALA A 145 -2.70 -18.71 -4.56
N GLY A 146 -1.96 -19.82 -4.65
CA GLY A 146 -1.52 -20.46 -5.90
C GLY A 146 -0.06 -20.15 -6.29
N PRO A 147 0.39 -20.47 -7.53
CA PRO A 147 1.79 -20.32 -7.93
C PRO A 147 2.23 -18.85 -8.13
N GLY A 148 3.50 -18.54 -7.91
CA GLY A 148 4.10 -17.20 -8.07
C GLY A 148 4.51 -16.56 -6.74
N GLU A 149 5.15 -15.39 -6.81
CA GLU A 149 5.65 -14.66 -5.64
C GLU A 149 4.55 -13.73 -5.10
N ALA A 150 4.08 -13.98 -3.87
CA ALA A 150 3.18 -13.08 -3.16
C ALA A 150 3.82 -11.69 -3.00
N TYR A 151 3.03 -10.62 -3.01
CA TYR A 151 3.56 -9.26 -2.87
C TYR A 151 2.57 -8.39 -2.10
N GLY A 152 1.61 -7.73 -2.76
CA GLY A 152 0.49 -7.05 -2.12
C GLY A 152 -0.53 -7.96 -1.43
N ALA A 153 -1.21 -7.44 -0.41
CA ALA A 153 -2.34 -8.09 0.24
C ALA A 153 -3.35 -7.08 0.81
N CYS A 154 -4.64 -7.33 0.59
CA CYS A 154 -5.73 -6.60 1.23
C CYS A 154 -6.96 -7.49 1.41
N LEU A 155 -7.77 -7.20 2.43
CA LEU A 155 -8.95 -7.96 2.81
C LEU A 155 -10.22 -7.31 2.26
N TYR A 156 -11.23 -8.13 2.00
CA TYR A 156 -12.55 -7.68 1.60
C TYR A 156 -13.60 -8.51 2.30
N ARG A 157 -14.51 -7.84 3.02
CA ARG A 157 -15.57 -8.50 3.78
C ARG A 157 -16.93 -8.01 3.29
N THR A 158 -17.83 -8.96 3.08
CA THR A 158 -19.27 -8.71 2.98
C THR A 158 -19.97 -9.33 4.18
N ASP A 159 -21.30 -9.18 4.25
CA ASP A 159 -22.10 -9.83 5.27
C ASP A 159 -22.05 -11.37 5.18
N GLN A 160 -21.81 -11.90 3.97
CA GLN A 160 -21.83 -13.34 3.70
C GLN A 160 -20.46 -14.00 3.70
N ALA A 161 -19.41 -13.26 3.34
CA ALA A 161 -18.12 -13.86 3.04
C ALA A 161 -16.94 -12.94 3.36
N LEU A 162 -15.80 -13.58 3.58
CA LEU A 162 -14.51 -12.93 3.73
C LEU A 162 -13.62 -13.37 2.58
N TYR A 163 -12.97 -12.39 1.95
CA TYR A 163 -12.04 -12.58 0.87
C TYR A 163 -10.71 -11.91 1.20
N ALA A 164 -9.66 -12.40 0.57
CA ALA A 164 -8.38 -11.71 0.47
C ALA A 164 -8.01 -11.56 -1.01
N PHE A 165 -7.43 -10.43 -1.35
CA PHE A 165 -6.71 -10.23 -2.59
C PHE A 165 -5.24 -10.40 -2.30
N ASN A 166 -4.57 -11.29 -3.03
CA ASN A 166 -3.12 -11.38 -3.03
C ASN A 166 -2.63 -10.89 -4.40
N VAL A 167 -1.95 -9.75 -4.39
CA VAL A 167 -1.32 -9.16 -5.57
C VAL A 167 0.08 -9.76 -5.66
N LEU A 168 0.37 -10.41 -6.77
CA LEU A 168 1.65 -11.05 -7.02
C LEU A 168 2.57 -10.05 -7.72
N LYS A 169 3.88 -10.25 -7.54
CA LYS A 169 4.91 -9.36 -8.06
C LYS A 169 4.86 -9.16 -9.59
N ASP A 170 4.24 -10.07 -10.32
CA ASP A 170 4.11 -9.95 -11.78
C ASP A 170 2.85 -9.18 -12.23
N GLY A 171 2.05 -8.65 -11.31
CA GLY A 171 0.77 -7.98 -11.59
C GLY A 171 -0.45 -8.90 -11.59
N THR A 172 -0.28 -10.20 -11.34
CA THR A 172 -1.41 -11.12 -11.17
C THR A 172 -2.11 -10.83 -9.85
N ILE A 173 -3.44 -10.67 -9.85
CA ILE A 173 -4.21 -10.43 -8.64
C ILE A 173 -5.15 -11.62 -8.43
N ARG A 174 -5.04 -12.28 -7.28
CA ARG A 174 -5.88 -13.43 -6.94
C ARG A 174 -6.80 -13.12 -5.80
N GLN A 175 -8.09 -13.31 -6.03
CA GLN A 175 -9.10 -13.24 -5.01
C GLN A 175 -9.38 -14.64 -4.48
N VAL A 176 -9.17 -14.83 -3.19
CA VAL A 176 -9.48 -16.07 -2.49
C VAL A 176 -10.59 -15.83 -1.47
N ALA A 177 -11.58 -16.71 -1.42
CA ALA A 177 -12.52 -16.79 -0.30
C ALA A 177 -11.84 -17.49 0.87
N LEU A 178 -11.98 -16.93 2.08
CA LEU A 178 -11.41 -17.46 3.31
C LEU A 178 -12.48 -18.17 4.15
N ASP A 179 -12.19 -19.39 4.57
CA ASP A 179 -12.99 -20.15 5.54
C ASP A 179 -12.18 -20.32 6.84
N LEU A 180 -12.71 -19.75 7.92
CA LEU A 180 -12.10 -19.73 9.25
C LEU A 180 -12.88 -20.58 10.27
N THR A 181 -13.86 -21.38 9.83
CA THR A 181 -14.78 -22.12 10.71
C THR A 181 -14.16 -23.41 11.27
N GLY A 182 -13.16 -23.96 10.58
CA GLY A 182 -12.45 -25.17 10.99
C GLY A 182 -11.27 -24.93 11.93
N ALA A 183 -10.63 -26.03 12.36
CA ALA A 183 -9.42 -25.99 13.19
C ALA A 183 -8.22 -25.35 12.48
N ALA A 184 -8.19 -25.41 11.15
CA ALA A 184 -7.21 -24.75 10.30
C ALA A 184 -7.95 -23.94 9.22
N PRO A 185 -7.45 -22.75 8.86
CA PRO A 185 -8.06 -21.93 7.82
C PRO A 185 -7.92 -22.60 6.45
N LYS A 186 -8.87 -22.31 5.57
CA LYS A 186 -8.86 -22.74 4.17
C LYS A 186 -9.08 -21.56 3.25
N SER A 187 -8.59 -21.68 2.03
CA SER A 187 -8.88 -20.75 0.94
C SER A 187 -9.51 -21.47 -0.25
N THR A 188 -10.31 -20.74 -1.02
CA THR A 188 -10.76 -21.15 -2.36
C THR A 188 -10.49 -20.01 -3.32
N LEU A 189 -9.74 -20.26 -4.38
CA LEU A 189 -9.54 -19.28 -5.45
C LEU A 189 -10.88 -19.07 -6.16
N VAL A 190 -11.41 -17.84 -6.10
CA VAL A 190 -12.70 -17.49 -6.70
C VAL A 190 -12.55 -16.63 -7.94
N ARG A 191 -11.43 -15.90 -8.08
CA ARG A 191 -11.19 -15.03 -9.23
C ARG A 191 -9.71 -14.73 -9.42
N THR A 192 -9.31 -14.54 -10.68
CA THR A 192 -7.98 -14.06 -11.08
C THR A 192 -8.15 -12.86 -12.00
N MET A 193 -7.39 -11.80 -11.73
CA MET A 193 -7.26 -10.59 -12.55
C MET A 193 -5.78 -10.36 -12.88
N LYS A 194 -5.48 -9.44 -13.78
CA LYS A 194 -4.12 -9.18 -14.24
C LYS A 194 -3.93 -7.72 -14.63
N LEU A 195 -2.90 -7.10 -14.08
CA LEU A 195 -2.28 -5.88 -14.60
C LEU A 195 -1.02 -6.24 -15.40
N ALA A 196 -0.47 -5.30 -16.15
CA ALA A 196 0.56 -5.60 -17.15
C ALA A 196 1.93 -5.84 -16.51
N THR A 197 2.24 -5.12 -15.44
CA THR A 197 3.54 -5.11 -14.77
C THR A 197 3.40 -5.25 -13.26
N GLN A 198 4.51 -5.08 -12.55
CA GLN A 198 4.58 -5.18 -11.10
C GLN A 198 3.53 -4.29 -10.42
N SER A 199 2.88 -4.86 -9.40
CA SER A 199 1.78 -4.25 -8.65
C SER A 199 1.84 -4.71 -7.21
N GLU A 200 1.48 -3.84 -6.28
CA GLU A 200 1.60 -4.12 -4.84
C GLU A 200 0.43 -3.55 -4.06
N GLY A 201 0.43 -2.24 -3.82
CA GLY A 201 -0.53 -1.57 -2.96
C GLY A 201 -1.97 -1.89 -3.38
N CYS A 202 -2.79 -2.35 -2.43
CA CYS A 202 -4.20 -2.57 -2.68
C CYS A 202 -5.07 -2.24 -1.47
N VAL A 203 -6.29 -1.78 -1.76
CA VAL A 203 -7.28 -1.47 -0.73
C VAL A 203 -8.67 -1.66 -1.32
N VAL A 204 -9.64 -2.02 -0.49
CA VAL A 204 -11.01 -2.26 -0.93
C VAL A 204 -11.95 -1.33 -0.18
N ASP A 205 -12.80 -0.61 -0.91
CA ASP A 205 -13.98 0.03 -0.33
C ASP A 205 -15.14 -0.97 -0.30
N PRO A 206 -15.51 -1.52 0.87
CA PRO A 206 -16.62 -2.48 0.94
C PRO A 206 -17.98 -1.82 0.69
N ARG A 207 -18.12 -0.49 0.82
CA ARG A 207 -19.39 0.23 0.60
C ARG A 207 -19.76 0.29 -0.88
N THR A 208 -18.74 0.42 -1.73
CA THR A 208 -18.89 0.55 -3.19
C THR A 208 -18.43 -0.70 -3.96
N HIS A 209 -17.89 -1.69 -3.25
CA HIS A 209 -17.31 -2.91 -3.81
C HIS A 209 -16.21 -2.60 -4.84
N ARG A 210 -15.38 -1.60 -4.57
CA ARG A 210 -14.26 -1.22 -5.43
C ARG A 210 -12.96 -1.70 -4.82
N LEU A 211 -12.23 -2.53 -5.55
CA LEU A 211 -10.84 -2.87 -5.27
C LEU A 211 -9.97 -1.86 -6.02
N TYR A 212 -9.04 -1.23 -5.33
CA TYR A 212 -8.00 -0.40 -5.92
C TYR A 212 -6.66 -1.14 -5.85
N VAL A 213 -5.88 -1.08 -6.92
CA VAL A 213 -4.55 -1.71 -7.02
C VAL A 213 -3.58 -0.76 -7.71
N ALA A 214 -2.43 -0.53 -7.10
CA ALA A 214 -1.34 0.24 -7.67
C ALA A 214 -0.43 -0.65 -8.51
N GLU A 215 -0.18 -0.22 -9.75
CA GLU A 215 0.83 -0.78 -10.66
C GLU A 215 1.98 0.22 -10.69
N GLU A 216 3.11 -0.14 -10.06
CA GLU A 216 4.18 0.76 -9.61
C GLU A 216 4.55 1.84 -10.65
N ASP A 217 4.88 1.39 -11.86
CA ASP A 217 5.37 2.25 -12.94
C ASP A 217 4.29 2.86 -13.84
N VAL A 218 3.00 2.57 -13.57
CA VAL A 218 1.89 2.87 -14.49
C VAL A 218 0.83 3.75 -13.85
N GLY A 219 0.51 3.51 -12.57
CA GLY A 219 -0.43 4.29 -11.79
C GLY A 219 -1.45 3.43 -11.04
N LEU A 220 -2.66 3.95 -10.89
CA LEU A 220 -3.69 3.36 -10.04
C LEU A 220 -4.86 2.85 -10.87
N TRP A 221 -5.29 1.63 -10.56
CA TRP A 221 -6.41 0.96 -11.19
C TRP A 221 -7.49 0.63 -10.17
N ARG A 222 -8.73 0.47 -10.66
CA ARG A 222 -9.80 -0.13 -9.89
C ARG A 222 -10.50 -1.26 -10.63
N PHE A 223 -10.97 -2.22 -9.85
CA PHE A 223 -11.78 -3.35 -10.25
C PHE A 223 -13.05 -3.40 -9.41
N ASP A 224 -14.04 -4.14 -9.87
CA ASP A 224 -15.11 -4.65 -8.99
C ASP A 224 -14.48 -5.66 -8.01
N ALA A 225 -14.76 -5.54 -6.72
CA ALA A 225 -14.23 -6.42 -5.68
C ALA A 225 -15.05 -7.71 -5.49
N ARG A 226 -16.26 -7.81 -6.05
CA ARG A 226 -17.10 -9.01 -5.91
C ARG A 226 -16.54 -10.17 -6.73
N PRO A 227 -16.67 -11.43 -6.28
CA PRO A 227 -16.08 -12.57 -6.99
C PRO A 227 -16.63 -12.79 -8.41
N GLU A 228 -17.83 -12.30 -8.71
CA GLU A 228 -18.46 -12.31 -10.03
C GLU A 228 -18.18 -11.04 -10.87
N GLY A 229 -17.43 -10.09 -10.31
CA GLY A 229 -17.16 -8.80 -10.93
C GLY A 229 -16.31 -8.88 -12.21
N SER A 230 -16.36 -7.83 -13.03
CA SER A 230 -15.58 -7.72 -14.27
C SER A 230 -14.08 -7.69 -14.00
N THR A 231 -13.31 -8.57 -14.64
CA THR A 231 -11.84 -8.61 -14.56
C THR A 231 -11.13 -7.48 -15.32
N GLN A 232 -11.88 -6.60 -15.98
CA GLN A 232 -11.32 -5.46 -16.72
C GLN A 232 -10.92 -4.33 -15.77
N PRO A 233 -9.66 -3.89 -15.78
CA PRO A 233 -9.23 -2.76 -14.96
C PRO A 233 -9.79 -1.44 -15.50
N ILE A 234 -10.18 -0.55 -14.59
CA ILE A 234 -10.54 0.84 -14.89
C ILE A 234 -9.44 1.73 -14.33
N ARG A 235 -8.84 2.57 -15.17
CA ARG A 235 -7.77 3.47 -14.73
C ARG A 235 -8.33 4.59 -13.87
N VAL A 236 -7.75 4.80 -12.70
CA VAL A 236 -8.06 5.90 -11.77
C VAL A 236 -7.05 7.03 -11.96
N ALA A 237 -5.75 6.69 -11.96
CA ALA A 237 -4.68 7.67 -12.04
C ALA A 237 -3.46 7.17 -12.81
N ALA A 238 -2.62 8.11 -13.22
CA ALA A 238 -1.38 7.90 -13.95
C ALA A 238 -0.16 8.10 -13.05
N ALA A 239 0.85 7.25 -13.17
CA ALA A 239 2.22 7.57 -12.76
C ALA A 239 2.93 8.39 -13.86
N ASP A 240 2.38 9.56 -14.19
CA ASP A 240 2.84 10.44 -15.28
C ASP A 240 3.84 11.53 -14.81
N GLY A 241 4.25 11.49 -13.54
CA GLY A 241 5.09 12.51 -12.93
C GLY A 241 4.32 13.77 -12.52
N GLN A 242 3.00 13.80 -12.69
CA GLN A 242 2.13 14.87 -12.22
C GLN A 242 1.53 14.50 -10.88
N GLY A 243 0.41 13.78 -10.85
CA GLY A 243 -0.24 13.36 -9.61
C GLY A 243 0.56 12.31 -8.87
N ILE A 244 1.14 11.36 -9.59
CA ILE A 244 2.00 10.30 -9.05
C ILE A 244 3.33 10.32 -9.80
N VAL A 245 4.41 10.38 -9.06
CA VAL A 245 5.78 10.12 -9.52
C VAL A 245 6.08 8.67 -9.16
N ALA A 246 6.33 7.84 -10.18
CA ALA A 246 6.61 6.42 -9.98
C ALA A 246 7.75 6.23 -8.96
N ASP A 247 7.61 5.32 -7.99
CA ASP A 247 6.62 4.23 -7.99
C ASP A 247 5.30 4.57 -7.27
N ALA A 248 4.18 4.05 -7.78
CA ALA A 248 2.87 4.07 -7.15
C ALA A 248 2.76 2.90 -6.17
N GLU A 249 2.82 3.18 -4.87
CA GLU A 249 2.95 2.15 -3.83
C GLU A 249 1.65 1.97 -3.02
N GLY A 250 1.73 1.99 -1.69
CA GLY A 250 0.61 1.79 -0.78
C GLY A 250 -0.61 2.64 -1.13
N VAL A 251 -1.79 2.07 -0.93
CA VAL A 251 -3.08 2.69 -1.23
C VAL A 251 -3.95 2.64 0.01
N ALA A 252 -4.55 3.76 0.40
CA ALA A 252 -5.39 3.85 1.60
C ALA A 252 -6.70 4.58 1.31
N ILE A 253 -7.74 4.32 2.12
CA ILE A 253 -9.06 4.93 1.98
C ILE A 253 -9.43 5.72 3.25
N ALA A 254 -9.74 7.00 3.06
CA ALA A 254 -10.50 7.80 4.01
C ALA A 254 -12.00 7.73 3.70
N ALA A 255 -12.68 6.70 4.21
CA ALA A 255 -14.12 6.53 4.02
C ALA A 255 -14.92 7.49 4.92
N GLU A 256 -15.41 8.61 4.36
CA GLU A 256 -16.17 9.61 5.12
C GLU A 256 -17.37 10.16 4.33
N GLY A 257 -18.45 10.49 5.04
CA GLY A 257 -19.71 10.84 4.40
C GLY A 257 -20.51 9.62 3.93
N PRO A 258 -21.70 9.85 3.33
CA PRO A 258 -22.59 8.78 2.88
C PRO A 258 -22.03 8.05 1.65
N ASP A 259 -22.46 6.81 1.45
CA ASP A 259 -22.28 6.01 0.24
C ASP A 259 -20.82 5.88 -0.23
N ASP A 260 -20.45 6.61 -1.29
CA ASP A 260 -19.14 6.64 -1.94
C ASP A 260 -18.30 7.88 -1.58
N GLY A 261 -18.70 8.58 -0.52
CA GLY A 261 -17.96 9.72 0.01
C GLY A 261 -16.58 9.34 0.54
N GLY A 262 -15.69 10.32 0.52
CA GLY A 262 -14.34 10.21 1.08
C GLY A 262 -13.25 10.30 0.02
N TYR A 263 -12.07 9.83 0.41
CA TYR A 263 -10.84 10.00 -0.38
C TYR A 263 -10.03 8.71 -0.48
N LEU A 264 -9.33 8.58 -1.59
CA LEU A 264 -8.37 7.54 -1.90
C LEU A 264 -6.98 8.18 -1.92
N LEU A 265 -6.04 7.61 -1.19
CA LEU A 265 -4.67 8.08 -1.08
C LEU A 265 -3.75 7.06 -1.74
N VAL A 266 -2.71 7.55 -2.42
CA VAL A 266 -1.67 6.72 -3.04
C VAL A 266 -0.30 7.27 -2.65
N SER A 267 0.59 6.40 -2.19
CA SER A 267 1.99 6.74 -2.00
C SER A 267 2.66 6.96 -3.37
N SER A 268 3.12 8.19 -3.59
CA SER A 268 3.92 8.61 -4.74
C SER A 268 5.38 8.54 -4.28
N GLN A 269 5.92 7.33 -4.29
CA GLN A 269 7.19 7.01 -3.63
C GLN A 269 8.36 7.79 -4.24
N GLY A 270 8.34 7.97 -5.57
CA GLY A 270 9.44 8.61 -6.31
C GLY A 270 9.71 10.07 -5.95
N ASP A 271 8.77 10.75 -5.31
CA ASP A 271 8.94 12.15 -4.84
C ASP A 271 8.54 12.38 -3.37
N ASN A 272 8.45 11.30 -2.58
CA ASN A 272 8.16 11.33 -1.14
C ASN A 272 6.86 12.08 -0.80
N ALA A 273 5.79 11.80 -1.53
CA ALA A 273 4.51 12.48 -1.36
C ALA A 273 3.32 11.52 -1.51
N TYR A 274 2.12 12.03 -1.25
CA TYR A 274 0.88 11.27 -1.26
C TYR A 274 -0.15 11.99 -2.11
N ALA A 275 -0.61 11.32 -3.17
CA ALA A 275 -1.64 11.83 -4.06
C ALA A 275 -3.03 11.51 -3.48
N VAL A 276 -3.97 12.44 -3.59
CA VAL A 276 -5.33 12.29 -3.03
C VAL A 276 -6.36 12.44 -4.13
N TYR A 277 -7.27 11.47 -4.20
CA TYR A 277 -8.38 11.41 -5.14
C TYR A 277 -9.70 11.30 -4.37
N ARG A 278 -10.80 11.81 -4.91
CA ARG A 278 -12.12 11.64 -4.32
C ARG A 278 -12.73 10.31 -4.78
N LEU A 279 -13.33 9.58 -3.84
CA LEU A 279 -13.89 8.24 -4.11
C LEU A 279 -15.11 8.26 -5.04
N ALA A 280 -15.94 9.32 -4.97
CA ALA A 280 -17.18 9.40 -5.75
C ALA A 280 -16.93 9.46 -7.27
N ASP A 281 -15.91 10.18 -7.70
CA ASP A 281 -15.67 10.53 -9.11
C ASP A 281 -14.22 10.30 -9.59
N ASP A 282 -13.38 9.67 -8.77
CA ASP A 282 -11.96 9.41 -9.03
C ASP A 282 -11.12 10.70 -9.26
N ALA A 283 -11.67 11.89 -8.95
CA ALA A 283 -11.03 13.16 -9.27
C ALA A 283 -9.86 13.46 -8.33
N TYR A 284 -8.73 13.90 -8.88
CA TYR A 284 -7.60 14.42 -8.11
C TYR A 284 -8.01 15.66 -7.31
N VAL A 285 -7.73 15.68 -6.00
CA VAL A 285 -8.09 16.78 -5.10
C VAL A 285 -6.90 17.42 -4.40
N GLY A 286 -5.68 16.90 -4.61
CA GLY A 286 -4.46 17.49 -4.09
C GLY A 286 -3.41 16.44 -3.76
N ARG A 287 -2.27 16.91 -3.25
CA ARG A 287 -1.20 16.06 -2.76
C ARG A 287 -0.50 16.71 -1.57
N PHE A 288 0.03 15.87 -0.69
CA PHE A 288 0.76 16.32 0.49
C PHE A 288 2.02 15.50 0.72
N ARG A 289 2.86 15.95 1.65
CA ARG A 289 4.00 15.19 2.17
C ARG A 289 4.04 15.27 3.69
N VAL A 290 4.59 14.25 4.36
CA VAL A 290 4.96 14.35 5.78
C VAL A 290 6.37 14.91 5.83
N GLY A 291 6.46 16.23 5.98
CA GLY A 291 7.72 16.97 6.05
C GLY A 291 8.39 16.85 7.42
N ALA A 292 9.64 17.32 7.49
CA ALA A 292 10.44 17.24 8.69
C ALA A 292 9.77 17.98 9.87
N GLY A 293 9.49 17.24 10.94
CA GLY A 293 9.02 17.76 12.22
C GLY A 293 9.82 17.18 13.39
N THR A 294 9.18 17.06 14.55
CA THR A 294 9.79 16.44 15.74
C THR A 294 10.19 14.97 15.51
N PHE A 295 9.47 14.25 14.65
CA PHE A 295 9.69 12.83 14.37
C PHE A 295 10.29 12.59 12.97
N GLY A 296 11.01 13.58 12.42
CA GLY A 296 11.54 13.53 11.06
C GLY A 296 10.46 13.70 9.98
N SER A 297 10.80 13.31 8.75
CA SER A 297 9.93 13.23 7.58
C SER A 297 9.63 11.77 7.26
N THR A 298 8.86 11.54 6.20
CA THR A 298 8.79 10.24 5.52
C THR A 298 9.49 10.33 4.17
N GLU A 299 10.33 9.37 3.86
CA GLU A 299 10.94 9.22 2.53
C GLU A 299 10.81 7.78 2.05
N GLN A 300 10.70 7.57 0.74
CA GLN A 300 10.60 6.26 0.10
C GLN A 300 9.46 5.40 0.68
N THR A 301 8.30 6.00 0.95
CA THR A 301 7.17 5.29 1.56
C THR A 301 6.65 4.16 0.68
N ASP A 302 6.76 2.93 1.15
CA ASP A 302 6.05 1.76 0.61
C ASP A 302 4.56 1.81 1.02
N GLY A 303 4.21 1.22 2.16
CA GLY A 303 2.84 1.08 2.63
C GLY A 303 2.29 2.30 3.39
N ILE A 304 0.98 2.51 3.23
CA ILE A 304 0.20 3.52 3.94
C ILE A 304 -1.13 2.93 4.40
N GLU A 305 -1.65 3.43 5.52
CA GLU A 305 -2.98 3.08 6.03
C GLU A 305 -3.68 4.32 6.57
N LEU A 306 -5.00 4.38 6.43
CA LEU A 306 -5.80 5.48 6.94
C LEU A 306 -7.11 4.96 7.50
N MET A 307 -7.38 5.32 8.75
CA MET A 307 -8.69 5.09 9.35
C MET A 307 -9.25 6.40 9.91
N VAL A 308 -10.42 6.80 9.41
CA VAL A 308 -11.15 7.97 9.92
C VAL A 308 -11.77 7.67 11.29
N GLY A 309 -12.06 8.74 12.04
CA GLY A 309 -12.76 8.65 13.32
C GLY A 309 -11.90 9.06 14.51
N ASP A 310 -12.36 8.73 15.71
CA ASP A 310 -11.67 9.10 16.94
C ASP A 310 -10.51 8.12 17.23
N PHE A 311 -9.32 8.66 17.46
CA PHE A 311 -8.09 7.98 17.90
C PHE A 311 -7.46 8.72 19.11
N GLY A 312 -8.29 9.46 19.85
CA GLY A 312 -7.86 10.35 20.92
C GLY A 312 -7.42 11.73 20.41
N PRO A 313 -7.10 12.65 21.34
CA PRO A 313 -6.85 14.06 21.02
C PRO A 313 -5.58 14.29 20.20
N ALA A 314 -4.67 13.32 20.13
CA ALA A 314 -3.47 13.40 19.32
C ALA A 314 -3.75 13.30 17.82
N PHE A 315 -4.84 12.65 17.41
CA PHE A 315 -5.15 12.33 16.01
C PHE A 315 -6.56 12.77 15.63
N PRO A 316 -6.84 14.09 15.61
CA PRO A 316 -8.16 14.60 15.23
C PRO A 316 -8.54 14.16 13.82
N GLY A 317 -9.79 13.74 13.64
CA GLY A 317 -10.37 13.33 12.36
C GLY A 317 -9.99 11.94 11.87
N GLY A 318 -8.96 11.31 12.45
CA GLY A 318 -8.48 10.00 12.04
C GLY A 318 -6.97 9.87 12.11
N LEU A 319 -6.50 8.66 11.88
CA LEU A 319 -5.08 8.30 11.89
C LEU A 319 -4.65 7.94 10.47
N PHE A 320 -3.64 8.64 9.96
CA PHE A 320 -2.88 8.28 8.77
C PHE A 320 -1.51 7.76 9.20
N ILE A 321 -1.11 6.61 8.67
CA ILE A 321 0.18 5.99 8.92
C ILE A 321 0.90 5.82 7.59
N ALA A 322 2.16 6.21 7.56
CA ALA A 322 3.04 5.98 6.42
C ALA A 322 4.34 5.34 6.89
N GLN A 323 4.81 4.34 6.15
CA GLN A 323 6.17 3.84 6.30
C GLN A 323 7.19 4.95 5.99
N ASP A 324 8.32 4.92 6.70
CA ASP A 324 9.49 5.77 6.43
C ASP A 324 10.71 4.89 6.13
N GLY A 325 11.11 4.92 4.86
CA GLY A 325 12.23 4.18 4.33
C GLY A 325 13.60 4.73 4.75
N ILE A 326 13.66 5.99 5.23
CA ILE A 326 14.90 6.67 5.62
C ILE A 326 14.76 7.32 7.00
N ASN A 327 15.00 6.54 8.05
CA ASN A 327 14.81 6.95 9.45
C ASN A 327 16.11 7.04 10.28
N PRO A 328 17.12 7.84 9.88
CA PRO A 328 18.38 7.91 10.61
C PRO A 328 18.21 8.49 12.02
N PRO A 329 18.98 8.01 13.02
CA PRO A 329 20.03 6.99 12.92
C PRO A 329 19.51 5.54 13.08
N ALA A 330 18.20 5.34 13.14
CA ALA A 330 17.58 4.04 13.38
C ALA A 330 17.29 3.30 12.07
N ALA A 331 16.78 2.08 12.19
CA ALA A 331 16.15 1.39 11.07
C ALA A 331 14.81 2.04 10.70
N GLN A 332 14.25 1.62 9.57
CA GLN A 332 12.94 2.06 9.09
C GLN A 332 11.83 1.88 10.13
N ASN A 333 10.82 2.73 10.05
CA ASN A 333 9.67 2.71 10.96
C ASN A 333 8.41 3.25 10.28
N PHE A 334 7.39 3.59 11.07
CA PHE A 334 6.16 4.20 10.58
C PHE A 334 5.90 5.53 11.27
N LYS A 335 5.53 6.56 10.51
CA LYS A 335 5.11 7.87 11.02
C LYS A 335 3.59 7.95 11.11
N LEU A 336 3.09 8.58 12.19
CA LEU A 336 1.67 8.74 12.46
C LEU A 336 1.28 10.21 12.34
N THR A 337 0.29 10.50 11.51
CA THR A 337 -0.22 11.86 11.25
C THR A 337 -1.73 11.92 11.49
N ALA A 338 -2.24 13.08 11.90
CA ALA A 338 -3.68 13.28 12.03
C ALA A 338 -4.33 13.53 10.66
N TRP A 339 -5.40 12.81 10.36
CA TRP A 339 -6.16 13.03 9.12
C TRP A 339 -6.73 14.47 9.04
N GLY A 340 -7.13 15.04 10.19
CA GLY A 340 -7.60 16.43 10.26
C GLY A 340 -6.56 17.46 9.80
N ASP A 341 -5.27 17.24 10.07
CA ASP A 341 -4.21 18.14 9.61
C ASP A 341 -4.04 18.07 8.08
N ILE A 342 -4.12 16.85 7.52
CA ILE A 342 -4.05 16.63 6.07
C ILE A 342 -5.23 17.30 5.38
N LYS A 343 -6.46 17.11 5.91
CA LYS A 343 -7.65 17.79 5.38
C LYS A 343 -7.51 19.31 5.42
N ALA A 344 -7.07 19.86 6.54
CA ALA A 344 -6.88 21.30 6.68
C ALA A 344 -5.84 21.84 5.70
N ALA A 345 -4.72 21.14 5.52
CA ALA A 345 -3.64 21.54 4.62
C ALA A 345 -4.05 21.50 3.13
N LEU A 346 -4.97 20.59 2.78
CA LEU A 346 -5.48 20.43 1.42
C LEU A 346 -6.81 21.17 1.16
N GLY A 347 -7.41 21.77 2.19
CA GLY A 347 -8.74 22.39 2.08
C GLY A 347 -9.86 21.38 1.80
N LEU A 348 -9.70 20.14 2.25
CA LEU A 348 -10.71 19.09 2.12
C LEU A 348 -11.85 19.30 3.13
N ARG A 349 -13.04 18.86 2.75
CA ARG A 349 -14.21 18.80 3.63
C ARG A 349 -14.12 17.54 4.47
#